data_AF-A0AAW5LD75-F1
#
_entry.id   AF-A0AAW5LD75-F1
#
_cell.length_a   1.000
_cell.length_b   1.000
_cell.length_c   1.000
_cell.angle_alpha   90.00
_cell.angle_beta   90.00
_cell.angle_gamma   90.00
#
_symmetry.space_group_name_H-M   'P 1'
#
loop_
_entity.id
_entity.type
_entity.pdbx_description
1 polymer ?
#
loop_
_entity_poly.entity_id
_entity_poly.type
_entity_poly.pdbx_seq_one_letter_code
_entity_poly.pdbx_strand_id
1 'polypeptide(L)'
;MFHPINKRLQATLRRCAVKIDENTIELKERKGIFFKLAFIIITIASLYIDFIEPTYRRNTWESLQFTFQPETRFQRSWEFYQDPHNIGFTETGENKEQFMAEMWEEHKGRVWEGYYYVGKYLLLFLILLRPAKKRVRFDRKRGIVYTYVGKKFY
;
A
#
# COMPACT_ATOMS: atom_id res chain seq x y z
N MET A 1 -19.55 -6.21 49.12
CA MET A 1 -20.05 -4.82 48.94
C MET A 1 -19.82 -4.44 47.48
N PHE A 2 -20.86 -4.40 46.64
CA PHE A 2 -20.70 -4.02 45.23
C PHE A 2 -20.57 -2.49 45.13
N HIS A 3 -19.39 -2.00 44.76
CA HIS A 3 -19.25 -0.57 44.45
C HIS A 3 -20.03 -0.26 43.16
N PRO A 4 -20.92 0.75 43.18
CA PRO A 4 -21.64 1.16 41.99
C PRO A 4 -20.64 1.62 40.93
N ILE A 5 -20.71 1.01 39.76
CA ILE A 5 -19.84 1.32 38.63
C ILE A 5 -20.06 2.80 38.24
N ASN A 6 -18.98 3.59 38.21
CA ASN A 6 -19.01 4.99 37.78
C ASN A 6 -19.63 5.11 36.38
N LYS A 7 -20.54 6.08 36.17
CA LYS A 7 -21.20 6.34 34.87
C LYS A 7 -20.21 6.46 33.70
N ARG A 8 -19.02 7.03 33.93
CA ARG A 8 -17.95 7.12 32.91
C ARG A 8 -17.39 5.74 32.54
N LEU A 9 -17.20 4.87 33.54
CA LEU A 9 -16.71 3.51 33.33
C LEU A 9 -17.77 2.66 32.61
N GLN A 10 -19.04 2.79 33.00
CA GLN A 10 -20.16 2.12 32.34
C GLN A 10 -20.30 2.52 30.86
N ALA A 11 -20.17 3.81 30.55
CA ALA A 11 -20.18 4.31 29.18
C ALA A 11 -18.99 3.77 28.35
N THR A 12 -17.81 3.67 28.97
CA THR A 12 -16.61 3.13 28.33
C THR A 12 -16.75 1.63 28.04
N LEU A 13 -17.28 0.87 29.01
CA LEU A 13 -17.55 -0.56 28.87
C LEU A 13 -18.58 -0.82 27.75
N ARG A 14 -19.67 -0.04 27.65
CA ARG A 14 -20.65 -0.18 26.55
C ARG A 14 -20.05 0.08 25.16
N ARG A 15 -19.01 0.91 25.05
CA ARG A 15 -18.32 1.17 23.77
C ARG A 15 -17.35 0.05 23.40
N CYS A 16 -16.71 -0.56 24.39
CA CYS A 16 -15.68 -1.58 24.20
C CYS A 16 -16.23 -3.01 24.23
N ALA A 17 -17.39 -3.25 24.81
CA ALA A 17 -17.99 -4.56 25.00
C ALA A 17 -19.39 -4.62 24.39
N VAL A 18 -19.69 -5.66 23.62
CA VAL A 18 -21.02 -5.95 23.09
C VAL A 18 -21.53 -7.24 23.70
N LYS A 19 -22.74 -7.21 24.28
CA LYS A 19 -23.43 -8.42 24.71
C LYS A 19 -23.92 -9.16 23.46
N ILE A 20 -23.47 -10.39 23.25
CA ILE A 20 -23.94 -11.26 22.16
C ILE A 20 -25.09 -12.13 22.64
N ASP A 21 -24.96 -12.67 23.85
CA ASP A 21 -25.92 -13.58 24.48
C ASP A 21 -26.04 -13.27 25.98
N GLU A 22 -27.00 -13.86 26.67
CA GLU A 22 -27.19 -13.72 28.13
C GLU A 22 -25.91 -13.99 28.92
N ASN A 23 -25.10 -14.93 28.44
CA ASN A 23 -23.87 -15.36 29.10
C ASN A 23 -22.59 -14.96 28.35
N THR A 24 -22.67 -14.31 27.18
CA THR A 24 -21.49 -14.03 26.35
C THR A 24 -21.32 -12.55 26.02
N ILE A 25 -20.12 -12.03 26.29
CA ILE A 25 -19.72 -10.66 25.99
C ILE A 25 -18.53 -10.68 25.02
N GLU A 26 -18.59 -9.87 23.96
CA GLU A 26 -17.52 -9.69 22.99
C GLU A 26 -16.81 -8.35 23.23
N LEU A 27 -15.50 -8.40 23.48
CA LEU A 27 -14.65 -7.21 23.52
C LEU A 27 -14.21 -6.84 22.11
N LYS A 28 -14.48 -5.59 21.74
CA LYS A 28 -13.99 -4.96 20.52
C LYS A 28 -12.55 -4.50 20.75
N GLU A 29 -11.61 -5.02 19.98
CA GLU A 29 -10.23 -4.54 20.01
C GLU A 29 -10.16 -3.12 19.39
N ARG A 30 -9.85 -2.12 20.21
CA ARG A 30 -9.80 -0.72 19.80
C ARG A 30 -8.50 -0.35 19.07
N LYS A 31 -7.42 -1.11 19.29
CA LYS A 31 -6.07 -0.81 18.77
C LYS A 31 -5.97 -0.91 17.24
N GLY A 32 -6.70 -1.84 16.62
CA GLY A 32 -6.66 -2.03 15.17
C GLY A 32 -7.15 -0.83 14.34
N ILE A 33 -8.05 0.00 14.90
CA ILE A 33 -8.57 1.19 14.21
C ILE A 33 -7.52 2.31 14.17
N PHE A 34 -6.84 2.57 15.29
CA PHE A 34 -5.79 3.60 15.34
C PHE A 34 -4.62 3.27 14.42
N PHE A 35 -4.22 1.99 14.36
CA PHE A 35 -3.20 1.53 13.43
C PHE A 35 -3.62 1.82 11.98
N LYS A 36 -4.84 1.42 11.58
CA LYS A 36 -5.36 1.73 10.23
C LYS A 36 -5.40 3.22 9.94
N LEU A 37 -5.81 4.04 10.89
CA LEU A 37 -5.87 5.50 10.72
C LEU A 37 -4.48 6.10 10.47
N ALA A 38 -3.45 5.62 11.17
CA ALA A 38 -2.06 6.03 10.90
C ALA A 38 -1.63 5.65 9.48
N PHE A 39 -1.93 4.44 9.02
CA PHE A 39 -1.63 4.02 7.64
C PHE A 39 -2.37 4.84 6.59
N ILE A 40 -3.62 5.25 6.85
CA ILE A 40 -4.36 6.15 5.96
C ILE A 40 -3.66 7.50 5.85
N ILE A 41 -3.25 8.10 6.98
CA ILE A 41 -2.53 9.38 6.99
C ILE A 41 -1.20 9.27 6.22
N ILE A 42 -0.44 8.20 6.46
CA ILE A 42 0.81 7.91 5.74
C ILE A 42 0.53 7.79 4.24
N THR A 43 -0.52 7.06 3.84
CA THR A 43 -0.89 6.89 2.43
C THR A 43 -1.22 8.22 1.77
N ILE A 44 -2.01 9.07 2.43
CA ILE A 44 -2.36 10.40 1.91
C ILE A 44 -1.11 11.28 1.78
N ALA A 45 -0.24 11.29 2.79
CA ALA A 45 1.01 12.05 2.76
C ALA A 45 1.94 11.57 1.63
N SER A 46 2.10 10.25 1.47
CA SER A 46 2.88 9.68 0.37
C SER A 46 2.30 10.05 -1.00
N LEU A 47 0.97 9.97 -1.18
CA LEU A 47 0.32 10.35 -2.43
C LEU A 47 0.55 11.83 -2.75
N TYR A 48 0.49 12.69 -1.72
CA TYR A 48 0.76 14.11 -1.88
C TYR A 48 2.21 14.35 -2.34
N ILE A 49 3.19 13.76 -1.66
CA ILE A 49 4.60 13.91 -2.02
C ILE A 49 4.86 13.38 -3.42
N ASP A 50 4.40 12.16 -3.74
CA ASP A 50 4.74 11.52 -5.01
C ASP A 50 4.07 12.15 -6.23
N PHE A 51 2.81 12.60 -6.10
CA PHE A 51 1.97 12.98 -7.26
C PHE A 51 1.58 14.46 -7.29
N ILE A 52 1.62 15.17 -6.16
CA ILE A 52 1.20 16.57 -6.06
C ILE A 52 2.41 17.49 -5.93
N GLU A 53 3.38 17.12 -5.09
CA GLU A 53 4.55 17.95 -4.84
C GLU A 53 5.41 18.10 -6.12
N PRO A 54 5.66 19.33 -6.60
CA PRO A 54 6.34 19.56 -7.88
C PRO A 54 7.71 18.90 -7.99
N THR A 55 8.45 18.85 -6.88
CA THR A 55 9.80 18.31 -6.80
C THR A 55 9.87 16.83 -7.17
N TYR A 56 8.91 16.03 -6.73
CA TYR A 56 8.91 14.57 -6.90
C TYR A 56 7.98 14.10 -8.01
N ARG A 57 6.91 14.86 -8.30
CA ARG A 57 5.89 14.52 -9.29
C ARG A 57 6.46 14.11 -10.63
N ARG A 58 7.47 14.84 -11.13
CA ARG A 58 8.09 14.55 -12.43
C ARG A 58 8.78 13.19 -12.43
N ASN A 59 9.62 12.95 -11.43
CA ASN A 59 10.35 11.67 -11.32
C ASN A 59 9.39 10.50 -11.14
N THR A 60 8.37 10.63 -10.28
CA THR A 60 7.34 9.59 -10.11
C THR A 60 6.67 9.25 -11.46
N TRP A 61 6.27 10.26 -12.23
CA TRP A 61 5.64 10.06 -13.53
C TRP A 61 6.59 9.45 -14.56
N GLU A 62 7.82 9.92 -14.63
CA GLU A 62 8.83 9.40 -15.56
C GLU A 62 9.17 7.94 -15.23
N SER A 63 9.35 7.57 -13.95
CA SER A 63 9.61 6.19 -13.54
C SER A 63 8.41 5.28 -13.83
N LEU A 64 7.18 5.74 -13.59
CA LEU A 64 5.97 4.99 -13.94
C LEU A 64 5.83 4.79 -15.45
N GLN A 65 5.98 5.85 -16.24
CA GLN A 65 5.91 5.78 -17.70
C GLN A 65 6.99 4.85 -18.26
N PHE A 66 8.22 4.96 -17.76
CA PHE A 66 9.32 4.11 -18.18
C PHE A 66 9.08 2.63 -17.84
N THR A 67 8.45 2.35 -16.70
CA THR A 67 8.18 0.97 -16.28
C THR A 67 7.12 0.29 -17.14
N PHE A 68 6.04 1.01 -17.50
CA PHE A 68 4.92 0.43 -18.25
C PHE A 68 5.04 0.60 -19.76
N GLN A 69 5.84 1.58 -20.22
CA GLN A 69 6.03 1.92 -21.62
C GLN A 69 7.50 2.29 -21.91
N PRO A 70 8.47 1.41 -21.62
CA PRO A 70 9.91 1.71 -21.77
C PRO A 70 10.26 2.09 -23.22
N GLU A 71 9.64 1.42 -24.19
CA GLU A 71 9.86 1.65 -25.63
C GLU A 71 9.58 3.09 -26.04
N THR A 72 8.57 3.75 -25.46
CA THR A 72 8.24 5.15 -25.82
C THR A 72 9.36 6.11 -25.47
N ARG A 73 10.12 5.83 -24.40
CA ARG A 73 11.29 6.61 -24.03
C ARG A 73 12.43 6.39 -25.02
N PHE A 74 12.68 5.14 -25.39
CA PHE A 74 13.73 4.80 -26.34
C PHE A 74 13.41 5.31 -27.76
N GLN A 75 12.15 5.32 -28.17
CA GLN A 75 11.70 5.94 -29.43
C GLN A 75 11.99 7.43 -29.46
N ARG A 76 11.70 8.17 -28.38
CA ARG A 76 12.06 9.58 -28.29
C ARG A 76 13.57 9.81 -28.35
N SER A 77 14.34 8.94 -27.69
CA SER A 77 15.81 8.99 -27.79
C SER A 77 16.28 8.70 -29.22
N TRP A 78 15.71 7.69 -29.88
CA TRP A 78 16.03 7.35 -31.26
C TRP A 78 15.75 8.51 -32.23
N GLU A 79 14.59 9.15 -32.12
CA GLU A 79 14.22 10.33 -32.93
C GLU A 79 15.21 11.48 -32.75
N PHE A 80 15.84 11.59 -31.58
CA PHE A 80 16.85 12.61 -31.30
C PHE A 80 18.23 12.25 -31.88
N TYR A 81 18.60 10.97 -31.93
CA TYR A 81 19.90 10.49 -32.40
C TYR A 81 19.93 10.04 -33.87
N GLN A 82 18.78 10.09 -34.55
CA GLN A 82 18.68 9.69 -35.94
C GLN A 82 19.52 10.61 -36.84
N ASP A 83 20.32 10.01 -37.72
CA ASP A 83 21.15 10.76 -38.67
C ASP A 83 20.25 11.49 -39.69
N PRO A 84 20.35 12.83 -39.82
CA PRO A 84 19.61 13.59 -40.83
C PRO A 84 19.94 13.19 -42.27
N HIS A 85 21.13 12.63 -42.52
CA HIS A 85 21.65 12.27 -43.84
C HIS A 85 21.48 10.78 -44.15
N ASN A 86 21.24 9.93 -43.15
CA ASN A 86 21.06 8.48 -43.31
C ASN A 86 19.84 7.95 -42.54
N ILE A 87 18.70 7.88 -43.24
CA ILE A 87 17.42 7.49 -42.65
C ILE A 87 17.47 6.04 -42.16
N GLY A 88 17.19 5.83 -40.87
CA GLY A 88 17.14 4.50 -40.26
C GLY A 88 18.41 4.10 -39.48
N PHE A 89 19.42 4.98 -39.47
CA PHE A 89 20.64 4.82 -38.70
C PHE A 89 20.86 6.00 -37.76
N THR A 90 21.61 5.78 -36.68
CA THR A 90 22.18 6.85 -35.86
C THR A 90 23.41 7.47 -36.55
N GLU A 91 23.89 8.62 -36.05
CA GLU A 91 25.17 9.20 -36.48
C GLU A 91 26.37 8.24 -36.26
N THR A 92 26.25 7.29 -35.33
CA THR A 92 27.24 6.24 -35.05
C THR A 92 27.14 5.05 -36.01
N GLY A 93 26.15 5.03 -36.90
CA GLY A 93 25.91 3.96 -37.88
C GLY A 93 25.15 2.75 -37.32
N GLU A 94 24.52 2.88 -36.15
CA GLU A 94 23.73 1.81 -35.54
C GLU A 94 22.32 1.79 -36.11
N ASN A 95 21.79 0.58 -36.33
CA ASN A 95 20.41 0.43 -36.75
C ASN A 95 19.45 0.61 -35.55
N LYS A 96 18.17 0.86 -35.86
CA LYS A 96 17.14 1.08 -34.82
C LYS A 96 17.04 -0.07 -33.81
N GLU A 97 17.14 -1.31 -34.24
CA GLU A 97 17.01 -2.48 -33.35
C GLU A 97 18.18 -2.59 -32.37
N GLN A 98 19.40 -2.36 -32.85
CA GLN A 98 20.63 -2.33 -32.06
C GLN A 98 20.58 -1.22 -31.02
N PHE A 99 20.18 -0.01 -31.42
CA PHE A 99 20.01 1.12 -30.51
C PHE A 99 18.99 0.82 -29.41
N MET A 100 17.84 0.23 -29.77
CA MET A 100 16.81 -0.12 -28.77
C MET A 100 17.30 -1.19 -27.80
N ALA A 101 18.05 -2.18 -28.28
CA ALA A 101 18.61 -3.24 -27.44
C ALA A 101 19.68 -2.71 -26.48
N GLU A 102 20.55 -1.81 -26.93
CA GLU A 102 21.57 -1.16 -26.10
C GLU A 102 20.93 -0.29 -25.01
N MET A 103 19.97 0.56 -25.40
CA MET A 103 19.23 1.41 -24.48
C MET A 103 18.49 0.58 -23.41
N TRP A 104 17.95 -0.58 -23.79
CA TRP A 104 17.35 -1.51 -22.85
C TRP A 104 18.38 -2.10 -21.89
N GLU A 105 19.52 -2.59 -22.39
CA GLU A 105 20.57 -3.19 -21.56
C GLU A 105 21.13 -2.20 -20.52
N GLU A 106 21.30 -0.94 -20.90
CA GLU A 106 21.77 0.11 -20.00
C GLU A 106 20.70 0.50 -18.95
N HIS A 107 19.43 0.59 -19.36
CA HIS A 107 18.38 1.18 -18.53
C HIS A 107 17.42 0.17 -17.87
N LYS A 108 17.52 -1.14 -18.16
CA LYS A 108 16.64 -2.18 -17.60
C LYS A 108 16.56 -2.17 -16.08
N GLY A 109 17.61 -1.73 -15.39
CA GLY A 109 17.63 -1.59 -13.94
C GLY A 109 16.62 -0.55 -13.42
N ARG A 110 16.41 0.55 -14.16
CA ARG A 110 15.52 1.65 -13.76
C ARG A 110 14.03 1.31 -13.89
N VAL A 111 13.70 0.22 -14.60
CA VAL A 111 12.32 -0.29 -14.70
C VAL A 111 11.78 -0.66 -13.30
N TRP A 112 12.64 -1.02 -12.36
CA TRP A 112 12.22 -1.35 -10.99
C TRP A 112 11.74 -0.14 -10.19
N GLU A 113 12.11 1.09 -10.60
CA GLU A 113 11.72 2.30 -9.88
C GLU A 113 10.19 2.52 -9.94
N GLY A 114 9.55 2.35 -11.10
CA GLY A 114 8.09 2.48 -11.19
C GLY A 114 7.36 1.36 -10.43
N TYR A 115 7.90 0.13 -10.44
CA TYR A 115 7.35 -0.96 -9.63
C TYR A 115 7.42 -0.68 -8.14
N TYR A 116 8.44 0.03 -7.65
CA TYR A 116 8.49 0.48 -6.26
C TYR A 116 7.31 1.39 -5.91
N TYR A 117 6.98 2.38 -6.77
CA TYR A 117 5.84 3.27 -6.56
C TYR A 117 4.51 2.50 -6.56
N VAL A 118 4.31 1.55 -7.46
CA VAL A 118 3.07 0.75 -7.48
C VAL A 118 3.01 -0.21 -6.29
N GLY A 119 4.12 -0.90 -6.02
CA GLY A 119 4.24 -1.89 -4.96
C GLY A 119 4.00 -1.32 -3.56
N LYS A 120 4.52 -0.13 -3.26
CA LYS A 120 4.29 0.51 -1.96
C LYS A 120 2.80 0.80 -1.71
N TYR A 121 2.07 1.28 -2.72
CA TYR A 121 0.64 1.57 -2.59
C TYR A 121 -0.20 0.30 -2.53
N LEU A 122 0.17 -0.74 -3.28
CA LEU A 122 -0.45 -2.06 -3.15
C LEU A 122 -0.25 -2.64 -1.74
N LEU A 123 0.96 -2.54 -1.19
CA LEU A 123 1.25 -3.00 0.17
C LEU A 123 0.39 -2.25 1.21
N LEU A 124 0.35 -0.92 1.12
CA LEU A 124 -0.49 -0.08 2.00
C LEU A 124 -1.97 -0.48 1.88
N PHE A 125 -2.46 -0.70 0.68
CA PHE A 125 -3.82 -1.15 0.43
C PHE A 125 -4.11 -2.52 1.06
N LEU A 126 -3.20 -3.49 0.91
CA LEU A 126 -3.32 -4.82 1.54
C LEU A 126 -3.34 -4.73 3.08
N ILE A 127 -2.54 -3.84 3.67
CA ILE A 127 -2.53 -3.58 5.12
C ILE A 127 -3.90 -3.02 5.56
N LEU A 128 -4.47 -2.09 4.80
CA LEU A 128 -5.78 -1.49 5.10
C LEU A 128 -6.93 -2.50 4.95
N LEU A 129 -6.88 -3.36 3.93
CA LEU A 129 -7.86 -4.43 3.71
C LEU A 129 -7.83 -5.50 4.80
N ARG A 130 -6.68 -5.72 5.46
CA ARG A 130 -6.57 -6.72 6.52
C ARG A 130 -7.59 -6.42 7.62
N PRO A 131 -8.53 -7.33 7.91
CA PRO A 131 -9.60 -7.04 8.85
C PRO A 131 -9.02 -7.03 10.27
N ALA A 132 -9.48 -6.07 11.09
CA ALA A 132 -9.12 -6.00 12.51
C ALA A 132 -9.84 -7.13 13.29
N LYS A 133 -9.38 -8.37 13.08
CA LYS A 133 -10.01 -9.60 13.58
C LYS A 133 -9.31 -10.12 14.83
N LYS A 134 -9.36 -9.37 15.92
CA LYS A 134 -9.30 -10.00 17.25
C LYS A 134 -10.49 -9.51 18.03
N ARG A 135 -11.50 -10.37 18.12
CA ARG A 135 -12.62 -10.22 19.02
C ARG A 135 -12.42 -11.28 20.09
N VAL A 136 -12.32 -10.84 21.34
CA VAL A 136 -12.22 -11.76 22.47
C VAL A 136 -13.62 -11.92 23.02
N ARG A 137 -14.08 -13.16 23.17
CA ARG A 137 -15.38 -13.47 23.75
C ARG A 137 -15.19 -14.05 25.15
N PHE A 138 -15.95 -13.52 26.09
CA PHE A 138 -15.98 -14.01 27.47
C PHE A 138 -17.32 -14.72 27.69
N ASP A 139 -17.27 -15.99 28.07
CA ASP A 139 -18.45 -16.76 28.48
C ASP A 139 -18.51 -16.82 30.01
N ARG A 140 -19.52 -16.16 30.57
CA ARG A 140 -19.76 -16.05 32.00
C ARG A 140 -20.17 -17.39 32.63
N LYS A 141 -20.83 -18.28 31.89
CA LYS A 141 -21.35 -19.56 32.43
C LYS A 141 -20.22 -20.58 32.60
N ARG A 142 -19.27 -20.58 31.67
CA ARG A 142 -18.15 -21.53 31.66
C ARG A 142 -16.87 -20.98 32.29
N GLY A 143 -16.77 -19.65 32.48
CA GLY A 143 -15.56 -19.00 32.99
C GLY A 143 -14.39 -19.05 31.98
N ILE A 144 -14.68 -19.31 30.71
CA ILE A 144 -13.68 -19.50 29.64
C ILE A 144 -13.58 -18.21 28.81
N VAL A 145 -12.35 -17.84 28.48
CA VAL A 145 -12.05 -16.75 27.55
C VAL A 145 -11.74 -17.37 26.20
N TYR A 146 -12.60 -17.13 25.21
CA TYR A 146 -12.34 -17.57 23.84
C TYR A 146 -11.62 -16.47 23.08
N THR A 147 -10.43 -16.77 22.57
CA THR A 147 -9.72 -15.91 21.64
C THR A 147 -9.90 -16.45 20.23
N TYR A 148 -10.44 -15.61 19.33
CA TYR A 148 -10.60 -16.00 17.93
C TYR A 148 -9.25 -15.88 17.22
N VAL A 149 -8.39 -16.89 17.37
CA VAL A 149 -7.07 -16.96 16.72
C VAL A 149 -7.16 -17.95 15.56
N GLY A 150 -7.04 -17.45 14.32
CA GLY A 150 -6.88 -18.32 13.15
C GLY A 150 -8.07 -19.23 12.83
N LYS A 151 -9.32 -18.73 12.88
CA LYS A 151 -10.57 -19.49 12.64
C LYS A 151 -10.81 -20.66 13.61
N LYS A 152 -10.04 -20.78 14.69
CA LYS A 152 -10.26 -21.75 15.76
C LYS A 152 -10.59 -21.01 17.06
N PHE A 153 -11.52 -21.56 17.83
CA PHE A 153 -11.80 -21.11 19.18
C PHE A 153 -10.77 -21.74 20.11
N TYR A 154 -9.92 -20.90 20.70
CA TYR A 154 -9.00 -21.28 21.78
C TYR A 154 -9.50 -20.66 23.07
#